data_AF-A0A6J4ULA2-F1
#
_entry.id   AF-A0A6J4ULA2-F1
#
_cell.length_a   1.000
_cell.length_b   1.000
_cell.length_c   1.000
_cell.angle_alpha   90.00
_cell.angle_beta   90.00
_cell.angle_gamma   90.00
#
_symmetry.space_group_name_H-M   'P 1'
#
loop_
_entity.id
_entity.type
_entity.pdbx_description
1 polymer ?
#
loop_
_entity_poly.entity_id
_entity_poly.type
_entity_poly.pdbx_seq_one_letter_code
_entity_poly.pdbx_strand_id
1 'polypeptide(L)' 'MKVTLVRSLIGVKEDQKATVRALGFKKTGDTRDLKDTPDVRGMVNKVSYLFKVEG' A
#
# COMPACT_ATOMS: atom_id res chain seq x y z
N MET A 1 -6.80 5.78 -8.36
CA MET A 1 -5.43 5.24 -8.24
C MET A 1 -5.57 3.80 -7.78
N LYS A 2 -5.37 2.83 -8.67
CA LYS A 2 -5.52 1.42 -8.33
C LYS A 2 -4.21 0.94 -7.70
N VAL A 3 -4.29 0.35 -6.53
CA VAL A 3 -3.12 -0.05 -5.76
C VAL A 3 -3.21 -1.53 -5.43
N THR A 4 -2.18 -2.29 -5.82
CA THR A 4 -2.09 -3.73 -5.61
C THR A 4 -0.92 -4.04 -4.69
N LEU A 5 -1.15 -4.80 -3.62
CA LEU A 5 -0.06 -5.27 -2.77
C LEU A 5 0.69 -6.41 -3.49
N VAL A 6 1.86 -6.16 -4.06
CA VAL A 6 2.62 -7.16 -4.83
C VAL A 6 3.68 -7.88 -4.03
N ARG A 7 4.14 -7.28 -2.93
CA ARG A 7 5.13 -7.89 -2.03
C ARG A 7 4.51 -8.26 -0.69
N SER A 8 5.05 -9.33 -0.12
CA SER A 8 4.71 -9.75 1.23
C SER A 8 5.22 -8.75 2.27
N LEU A 9 4.52 -8.65 3.39
CA LEU A 9 4.85 -7.76 4.50
C LEU A 9 5.91 -8.33 5.45
N ILE A 10 6.43 -9.52 5.17
CA ILE A 10 7.41 -10.21 6.02
C ILE A 10 8.75 -9.44 5.94
N GLY A 11 9.31 -9.05 7.09
CA GLY A 11 10.53 -8.23 7.18
C GLY A 11 10.34 -6.72 7.00
N VAL A 12 9.11 -6.26 6.72
CA VAL A 12 8.79 -4.83 6.61
C VAL A 12 8.67 -4.20 8.02
N LYS A 13 9.10 -2.94 8.16
CA LYS A 13 8.94 -2.15 9.39
C LYS A 13 7.47 -2.11 9.85
N GLU A 14 7.25 -2.10 11.15
CA GLU A 14 5.90 -2.11 11.73
C GLU A 14 5.07 -0.91 11.30
N ASP A 15 5.66 0.29 11.16
CA ASP A 15 4.97 1.49 10.66
C ASP A 15 4.36 1.28 9.27
N GLN A 16 5.11 0.63 8.38
CA GLN A 16 4.68 0.39 7.01
C GLN A 16 3.63 -0.73 6.98
N LYS A 17 3.77 -1.75 7.82
CA LYS A 17 2.71 -2.77 8.02
C LYS A 17 1.42 -2.15 8.54
N ALA A 18 1.51 -1.23 9.49
CA ALA A 18 0.35 -0.51 10.02
C ALA A 18 -0.32 0.33 8.94
N THR A 19 0.46 1.01 8.09
CA THR A 19 -0.06 1.79 6.95
C THR A 19 -0.77 0.89 5.94
N VAL A 20 -0.17 -0.24 5.57
CA VAL A 20 -0.78 -1.23 4.65
C VAL A 20 -2.11 -1.75 5.21
N ARG A 21 -2.16 -2.06 6.51
CA ARG A 21 -3.37 -2.48 7.20
C ARG A 21 -4.40 -1.36 7.32
N ALA A 22 -3.98 -0.11 7.53
CA ALA A 22 -4.85 1.07 7.62
C ALA A 22 -5.49 1.40 6.25
N LEU A 23 -4.75 1.21 5.16
CA LEU A 23 -5.28 1.24 3.79
C LEU A 23 -6.20 0.03 3.50
N GLY A 24 -6.25 -0.95 4.41
CA GLY A 24 -7.17 -2.07 4.41
C GLY A 24 -6.73 -3.26 3.56
N PHE A 25 -5.46 -3.30 3.14
CA PHE A 25 -4.90 -4.47 2.47
C PHE A 25 -4.59 -5.57 3.49
N LYS A 26 -5.18 -6.74 3.30
CA LYS A 26 -4.98 -7.91 4.18
C LYS A 26 -4.08 -9.00 3.61
N LYS A 27 -4.01 -9.13 2.28
CA LYS A 27 -3.30 -10.21 1.58
C LYS A 27 -2.48 -9.68 0.40
N THR A 28 -1.40 -10.38 0.06
CA THR A 28 -0.66 -10.15 -1.19
C THR A 28 -1.56 -10.48 -2.39
N GLY A 29 -1.62 -9.59 -3.37
CA GLY A 29 -2.54 -9.64 -4.52
C GLY A 29 -3.84 -8.87 -4.32
N ASP A 30 -4.12 -8.38 -3.11
CA ASP A 30 -5.30 -7.55 -2.86
C ASP A 30 -5.14 -6.21 -3.59
N THR A 31 -6.16 -5.88 -4.38
CA THR A 31 -6.16 -4.70 -5.25
C THR A 31 -7.31 -3.79 -4.85
N ARG A 32 -7.02 -2.51 -4.61
CA ARG A 32 -8.04 -1.53 -4.20
C ARG A 32 -7.87 -0.21 -4.91
N ASP A 33 -9.01 0.39 -5.22
CA ASP A 33 -9.08 1.76 -5.70
C ASP A 33 -8.99 2.73 -4.53
N LEU A 34 -7.90 3.48 -4.50
CA LEU A 34 -7.68 4.55 -3.53
C LEU A 34 -7.96 5.91 -4.17
N LYS A 35 -8.48 6.81 -3.32
CA LYS A 35 -8.77 8.20 -3.68
C LYS A 35 -7.45 8.97 -3.76
N ASP A 36 -7.21 9.61 -4.90
CA ASP A 36 -5.97 10.35 -5.14
C ASP A 36 -5.96 11.62 -4.28
N THR A 37 -5.39 11.49 -3.09
CA THR A 37 -5.23 12.55 -2.11
C THR A 37 -3.75 12.66 -1.76
N PRO A 38 -3.22 13.86 -1.48
CA PRO A 38 -1.81 14.05 -1.19
C PRO A 38 -1.34 13.22 0.02
N ASP A 39 -2.19 13.03 1.03
CA ASP A 39 -1.95 12.14 2.18
C ASP A 39 -1.73 10.69 1.75
N VAL A 40 -2.66 10.12 0.97
CA VAL A 40 -2.56 8.74 0.49
C VAL A 40 -1.34 8.58 -0.42
N ARG A 41 -1.05 9.56 -1.26
CA ARG A 41 0.14 9.55 -2.10
C ARG A 41 1.42 9.57 -1.26
N GLY A 42 1.48 10.35 -0.19
CA GLY A 42 2.61 10.37 0.75
C GLY A 42 2.80 9.04 1.47
N MET A 43 1.70 8.45 1.95
CA MET A 43 1.69 7.12 2.53
C MET A 43 2.19 6.08 1.53
N VAL A 44 1.60 6.01 0.34
CA VAL A 44 1.98 5.07 -0.73
C VAL A 44 3.44 5.28 -1.12
N ASN A 45 3.93 6.53 -1.19
CA ASN A 45 5.31 6.81 -1.56
C ASN A 45 6.33 6.22 -0.56
N LYS A 46 6.00 6.24 0.72
CA LYS A 46 6.80 5.60 1.79
C LYS A 46 6.86 4.07 1.65
N VAL A 47 5.90 3.46 0.96
CA VAL A 47 5.78 2.01 0.73
C VAL A 47 5.74 1.65 -0.76
N SER A 48 6.26 2.51 -1.65
CA SER A 48 6.20 2.34 -3.11
C SER A 48 6.75 1.00 -3.58
N TYR A 49 7.73 0.47 -2.86
CA TYR A 49 8.39 -0.78 -3.20
C TYR A 49 7.55 -2.04 -2.85
N LEU A 50 6.48 -1.88 -2.06
CA LEU A 50 5.56 -2.95 -1.67
C LEU A 50 4.30 -2.99 -2.54
N PHE A 51 3.97 -1.86 -3.15
CA PHE A 51 2.74 -1.66 -3.89
C PHE A 51 3.01 -1.45 -5.37
N LYS A 52 2.18 -2.07 -6.21
CA LYS A 52 2.07 -1.72 -7.61
C LYS A 52 0.92 -0.75 -7.74
N VAL A 53 1.25 0.47 -8.14
CA VAL A 53 0.26 1.50 -8.46
C VAL A 53 -0.01 1.41 -9.95
N GLU A 54 -1.26 1.17 -10.32
CA GLU A 54 -1.77 1.29 -11.68
C GLU A 54 -2.63 2.58 -11.73
N GLY A 55 -2.13 3.55 -12.50
CA GLY A 55 -2.76 4.85 -12.75
C GLY A 55 -3.67 4.79 -13.95
#